data_AF-U6DI46-F1
#
_entry.id   AF-U6DI46-F1
#
_cell.length_a   1.000
_cell.length_b   1.000
_cell.length_c   1.000
_cell.angle_alpha   90.00
_cell.angle_beta   90.00
_cell.angle_gamma   90.00
#
_symmetry.space_group_name_H-M   'P 1'
#
loop_
_entity.id
_entity.type
_entity.pdbx_description
1 polymer ?
#
loop_
_entity_poly.entity_id
_entity_poly.type
_entity_poly.pdbx_seq_one_letter_code
_entity_poly.pdbx_strand_id
1 'polypeptide(L)'
;KIYLLPDRKKKFQTKVHRKTLNPVFNETFQFSVPLAELAQRKLHFSVYDFDRFSRHDLIGQVVLDNLLELAEQPPDRPLWRDIVEGGSEKADLGELNFSLCYLPTAGRLTVTIIKASNLKAMDLTGFSDPYVKASLISEGRRLKKRKTSIKKNTL
;
A
#
# COMPACT_ATOMS: atom_id res chain seq x y z
N LYS A 1 8.39 -8.30 -1.45
CA LYS A 1 9.14 -7.03 -1.62
C LYS A 1 10.20 -6.94 -0.54
N ILE A 2 11.38 -6.40 -0.86
CA ILE A 2 12.54 -6.36 0.03
C ILE A 2 13.05 -4.92 0.09
N TYR A 3 13.25 -4.40 1.30
CA TYR A 3 13.70 -3.04 1.57
C TYR A 3 14.86 -3.07 2.57
N LEU A 4 15.80 -2.14 2.41
CA LEU A 4 16.83 -1.90 3.42
C LEU A 4 16.50 -0.61 4.15
N LEU A 5 15.79 -0.74 5.27
CA LEU A 5 15.36 0.39 6.07
C LEU A 5 16.57 1.15 6.64
N PRO A 6 16.47 2.49 6.76
CA PRO A 6 15.25 3.30 6.55
C PRO A 6 14.91 3.64 5.10
N ASP A 7 15.71 3.22 4.11
CA ASP A 7 15.42 3.51 2.70
C ASP A 7 14.21 2.69 2.20
N ARG A 8 13.11 3.40 1.90
CA ARG A 8 11.88 2.83 1.32
C ARG A 8 11.76 3.05 -0.18
N LYS A 9 12.68 3.81 -0.80
CA LYS A 9 12.65 4.09 -2.24
C LYS A 9 13.24 2.91 -3.02
N LYS A 10 14.42 2.43 -2.61
CA LYS A 10 15.06 1.28 -3.25
C LYS A 10 14.42 -0.01 -2.75
N LYS A 11 13.76 -0.73 -3.66
CA LYS A 11 13.09 -2.00 -3.36
C LYS A 11 13.50 -3.06 -4.37
N PHE A 12 13.67 -4.28 -3.88
CA PHE A 12 13.75 -5.46 -4.73
C PHE A 12 12.44 -6.26 -4.67
N GLN A 13 12.18 -7.00 -5.74
CA GLN A 13 11.02 -7.87 -5.86
C GLN A 13 11.48 -9.20 -6.44
N THR A 14 11.01 -10.28 -5.83
CA THR A 14 11.18 -11.64 -6.33
C THR A 14 10.23 -11.89 -7.49
N LYS A 15 10.47 -12.99 -8.21
CA LYS A 15 9.49 -13.57 -9.12
C LYS A 15 8.24 -14.01 -8.36
N VAL A 16 7.11 -13.97 -9.04
CA VAL A 16 5.83 -14.42 -8.51
C VAL A 16 5.71 -15.93 -8.73
N HIS A 17 5.58 -16.68 -7.64
CA HIS A 17 5.27 -18.11 -7.68
C HIS A 17 3.76 -18.29 -7.54
N ARG A 18 3.12 -18.95 -8.52
CA ARG A 18 1.67 -19.11 -8.55
C ARG A 18 1.26 -20.44 -7.93
N LYS A 19 0.12 -20.45 -7.23
CA LYS A 19 -0.53 -21.67 -6.71
C LYS A 19 0.38 -22.53 -5.81
N THR A 20 1.12 -21.88 -4.91
CA THR A 20 1.94 -22.58 -3.91
C THR A 20 1.91 -21.81 -2.60
N LEU A 21 1.79 -22.55 -1.49
CA LEU A 21 1.98 -22.02 -0.13
C LEU A 21 3.44 -22.16 0.35
N ASN A 22 4.26 -22.89 -0.42
CA ASN A 22 5.66 -23.17 -0.13
C ASN A 22 6.52 -22.77 -1.34
N PRO A 23 6.60 -21.47 -1.67
CA PRO A 23 7.42 -21.03 -2.79
C PRO A 23 8.92 -21.21 -2.50
N VAL A 24 9.65 -21.77 -3.46
CA VAL A 24 11.13 -21.82 -3.45
C VAL A 24 11.64 -20.77 -4.43
N PHE A 25 12.12 -19.64 -3.91
CA PHE A 25 12.51 -18.48 -4.73
C PHE A 25 13.90 -18.65 -5.38
N ASN A 26 14.91 -19.03 -4.60
CA ASN A 26 16.31 -19.14 -5.04
C ASN A 26 16.80 -17.89 -5.80
N GLU A 27 16.48 -16.69 -5.27
CA GLU A 27 16.87 -15.40 -5.84
C GLU A 27 17.84 -14.66 -4.90
N THR A 28 18.80 -13.95 -5.48
CA THR A 28 19.81 -13.17 -4.74
C THR A 28 19.70 -11.70 -5.09
N PHE A 29 19.77 -10.84 -4.07
CA PHE A 29 19.72 -9.39 -4.21
C PHE A 29 20.91 -8.76 -3.51
N GLN A 30 21.45 -7.69 -4.08
CA GLN A 30 22.62 -7.01 -3.56
C GLN A 30 22.29 -5.58 -3.15
N PHE A 31 22.65 -5.22 -1.92
CA PHE A 31 22.62 -3.85 -1.42
C PHE A 31 24.06 -3.37 -1.24
N SER A 32 24.38 -2.21 -1.80
CA SER A 32 25.66 -1.54 -1.53
C SER A 32 25.51 -0.75 -0.24
N VAL A 33 26.15 -1.20 0.83
CA VAL A 33 26.05 -0.61 2.18
C VAL A 33 27.44 -0.59 2.82
N PRO A 34 27.93 0.56 3.30
CA PRO A 34 29.16 0.60 4.09
C PRO A 34 29.03 -0.20 5.39
N LEU A 35 30.10 -0.88 5.82
CA LEU A 35 30.11 -1.71 7.03
C LEU A 35 29.66 -0.93 8.29
N ALA A 36 30.09 0.32 8.41
CA ALA A 36 29.73 1.21 9.52
C ALA A 36 28.23 1.50 9.62
N GLU A 37 27.51 1.48 8.49
CA GLU A 37 26.07 1.72 8.46
C GLU A 37 25.27 0.43 8.72
N LEU A 38 25.85 -0.74 8.47
CA LEU A 38 25.13 -2.01 8.48
C LEU A 38 24.45 -2.29 9.83
N ALA A 39 25.09 -1.91 10.94
CA ALA A 39 24.56 -2.06 12.29
C ALA A 39 23.25 -1.26 12.54
N GLN A 40 23.04 -0.17 11.81
CA GLN A 40 21.88 0.72 11.95
C GLN A 40 20.78 0.42 10.91
N ARG A 41 21.03 -0.52 9.99
CA ARG A 41 20.08 -0.90 8.93
C ARG A 41 19.24 -2.08 9.36
N LYS A 42 18.02 -2.13 8.82
CA LYS A 42 17.11 -3.27 9.00
C LYS A 42 16.69 -3.81 7.65
N LEU A 43 16.69 -5.12 7.48
CA LEU A 43 16.21 -5.75 6.25
C LEU A 43 14.74 -6.09 6.43
N HIS A 44 13.88 -5.47 5.63
CA HIS A 44 12.43 -5.60 5.74
C HIS A 44 11.88 -6.36 4.53
N PHE A 45 11.32 -7.53 4.80
CA PHE A 45 10.60 -8.34 3.85
C PHE A 45 9.11 -8.12 4.03
N SER A 46 8.41 -7.92 2.92
CA SER A 46 6.95 -7.94 2.87
C SER A 46 6.50 -9.00 1.89
N VAL A 47 5.80 -9.99 2.41
CA VAL A 47 5.24 -11.10 1.66
C VAL A 47 3.82 -10.70 1.25
N TYR A 48 3.57 -10.70 -0.05
CA TYR A 48 2.27 -10.34 -0.61
C TYR A 48 1.72 -11.53 -1.38
N ASP A 49 0.40 -11.71 -1.32
CA ASP A 49 -0.31 -12.46 -2.33
C ASP A 49 -0.45 -11.59 -3.59
N PHE A 50 -0.14 -12.17 -4.75
CA PHE A 50 -0.17 -11.44 -6.00
C PHE A 50 -1.52 -11.62 -6.69
N ASP A 51 -2.26 -10.52 -6.76
CA ASP A 51 -3.48 -10.44 -7.54
C ASP A 51 -3.28 -9.69 -8.85
N ARG A 52 -3.73 -10.32 -9.95
CA ARG A 52 -3.67 -9.68 -11.27
C ARG A 52 -4.67 -8.53 -11.41
N PHE A 53 -5.78 -8.59 -10.68
CA PHE A 53 -6.97 -7.76 -10.95
C PHE A 53 -7.48 -6.97 -9.74
N SER A 54 -6.82 -7.12 -8.60
CA SER A 54 -7.12 -6.43 -7.36
C SER A 54 -5.82 -5.98 -6.71
N ARG A 55 -5.94 -5.30 -5.59
CA ARG A 55 -4.75 -4.95 -4.81
C ARG A 55 -4.18 -6.22 -4.20
N HIS A 56 -2.87 -6.34 -4.26
CA HIS A 56 -2.13 -7.41 -3.58
C HIS A 56 -2.40 -7.38 -2.07
N ASP A 57 -2.77 -8.53 -1.53
CA ASP A 57 -2.97 -8.69 -0.10
C ASP A 57 -1.64 -8.91 0.60
N LEU A 58 -1.44 -8.24 1.74
CA LEU A 58 -0.25 -8.44 2.55
C LEU A 58 -0.46 -9.73 3.35
N ILE A 59 0.35 -10.76 3.09
CA ILE A 59 0.37 -12.00 3.89
C ILE A 59 1.06 -11.72 5.23
N GLY A 60 2.15 -10.97 5.19
CA GLY A 60 2.86 -10.58 6.40
C GLY A 60 4.22 -10.00 6.11
N GLN A 61 4.98 -9.79 7.17
CA GLN A 61 6.26 -9.11 7.13
C GLN A 61 7.30 -9.86 7.97
N VAL A 62 8.56 -9.72 7.61
CA VAL A 62 9.70 -10.17 8.41
C VAL A 62 10.69 -9.02 8.46
N VAL A 63 11.13 -8.68 9.67
CA VAL A 63 12.13 -7.63 9.89
C VAL A 63 13.36 -8.27 10.51
N LEU A 64 14.49 -8.15 9.83
CA LEU A 64 15.79 -8.53 10.37
C LEU A 64 16.52 -7.29 10.86
N ASP A 65 16.86 -7.32 12.14
CA ASP A 65 17.78 -6.39 12.78
C ASP A 65 19.15 -7.06 12.92
N ASN A 66 20.15 -6.30 13.41
CA ASN A 66 21.51 -6.79 13.67
C ASN A 66 22.11 -7.56 12.49
N LEU A 67 22.01 -6.99 11.28
CA LEU A 67 22.43 -7.65 10.03
C LEU A 67 23.89 -8.09 10.04
N LEU A 68 24.75 -7.42 10.81
CA LEU A 68 26.16 -7.78 10.97
C LEU A 68 26.34 -9.15 11.63
N GLU A 69 25.69 -9.38 12.77
CA GLU A 69 25.75 -10.65 13.52
C GLU A 69 25.16 -11.81 12.70
N LEU A 70 24.08 -11.54 11.95
CA LEU A 70 23.47 -12.53 11.07
C LEU A 70 24.37 -12.88 9.87
N ALA A 71 25.17 -11.94 9.38
CA ALA A 71 26.08 -12.14 8.26
C ALA A 71 27.38 -12.88 8.64
N GLU A 72 27.76 -12.88 9.92
CA GLU A 72 28.92 -13.62 10.43
C GLU A 72 28.67 -15.14 10.52
N GLN A 73 27.41 -15.57 10.41
CA GLN A 73 27.06 -17.00 10.39
C GLN A 73 27.57 -17.67 9.09
N PRO A 74 27.88 -18.99 9.12
CA PRO A 74 28.34 -19.70 7.94
C PRO A 74 27.30 -19.64 6.81
N PRO A 75 27.74 -19.44 5.55
CA PRO A 75 26.85 -19.16 4.43
C PRO A 75 25.88 -20.31 4.09
N ASP A 76 26.20 -21.52 4.52
CA ASP A 76 25.41 -22.73 4.26
C ASP A 76 24.34 -23.02 5.33
N ARG A 77 24.19 -22.14 6.34
CA ARG A 77 23.18 -22.29 7.38
C ARG A 77 21.95 -21.42 7.06
N PRO A 78 20.84 -22.01 6.56
CA PRO A 78 19.64 -21.24 6.30
C PRO A 78 19.02 -20.72 7.61
N LEU A 79 18.65 -19.44 7.60
CA LEU A 79 17.95 -18.77 8.71
C LEU A 79 16.45 -18.75 8.45
N TRP A 80 15.69 -19.39 9.32
CA TRP A 80 14.22 -19.33 9.31
C TRP A 80 13.73 -18.21 10.23
N ARG A 81 12.67 -17.51 9.80
CA ARG A 81 11.98 -16.48 10.57
C ARG A 81 10.49 -16.59 10.35
N ASP A 82 9.73 -16.35 11.40
CA ASP A 82 8.28 -16.34 11.32
C ASP A 82 7.79 -15.12 10.56
N ILE A 83 6.81 -15.34 9.68
CA ILE A 83 6.09 -14.26 9.01
C ILE A 83 5.04 -13.75 9.98
N VAL A 84 5.16 -12.49 10.39
CA VAL A 84 4.21 -11.86 11.30
C VAL A 84 3.18 -11.05 10.52
N GLU A 85 1.93 -11.03 11.00
CA GLU A 85 0.91 -10.14 10.46
C GLU A 85 1.38 -8.70 10.60
N GLY A 86 1.53 -8.00 9.47
CA GLY A 86 1.92 -6.61 9.47
C GLY A 86 0.79 -5.78 10.09
N GLY A 87 1.01 -5.26 11.29
CA GLY A 87 0.12 -4.26 11.90
C GLY A 87 -0.04 -3.08 10.95
N SER A 88 -1.16 -3.07 10.23
CA SER A 88 -1.62 -2.08 9.25
C SER A 88 -0.69 -0.88 9.01
N GLU A 89 0.21 -0.97 8.03
CA GLU A 89 0.49 0.23 7.23
C GLU A 89 -0.82 0.52 6.48
N LYS A 90 -1.66 1.42 7.04
CA LYS A 90 -2.91 1.86 6.43
C LYS A 90 -2.64 2.13 4.96
N ALA A 91 -3.40 1.44 4.13
CA ALA A 91 -3.42 1.64 2.71
C ALA A 91 -3.54 3.12 2.35
N ASP A 92 -2.58 3.66 1.62
CA ASP A 92 -2.79 4.92 0.93
C ASP A 92 -3.85 4.68 -0.17
N LEU A 93 -5.09 5.09 0.11
CA LEU A 93 -6.25 4.94 -0.79
C LEU A 93 -6.44 6.17 -1.68
N GLY A 94 -5.56 7.16 -1.56
CA GLY A 94 -5.69 8.47 -2.18
C GLY A 94 -6.55 9.45 -1.39
N GLU A 95 -6.60 10.69 -1.88
CA GLU A 95 -7.14 11.86 -1.18
C GLU A 95 -8.18 12.62 -2.05
N LEU A 96 -9.26 13.11 -1.43
CA LEU A 96 -10.35 13.83 -2.11
C LEU A 96 -10.45 15.29 -1.63
N ASN A 97 -10.53 16.24 -2.56
CA ASN A 97 -10.61 17.69 -2.32
C ASN A 97 -12.00 18.25 -2.72
N PHE A 98 -12.65 18.98 -1.82
CA PHE A 98 -14.00 19.54 -2.00
C PHE A 98 -14.24 20.80 -1.13
N SER A 99 -15.28 21.58 -1.45
CA SER A 99 -15.72 22.74 -0.66
C SER A 99 -17.22 22.71 -0.30
N LEU A 100 -17.58 23.44 0.74
CA LEU A 100 -18.95 23.51 1.28
C LEU A 100 -19.38 24.98 1.44
N CYS A 101 -20.62 25.30 1.08
CA CYS A 101 -21.21 26.62 1.28
C CYS A 101 -22.69 26.50 1.66
N TYR A 102 -23.11 27.14 2.75
CA TYR A 102 -24.49 27.10 3.24
C TYR A 102 -25.11 28.49 3.23
N LEU A 103 -26.32 28.60 2.66
CA LEU A 103 -27.12 29.83 2.68
C LEU A 103 -28.36 29.62 3.58
N PRO A 104 -28.36 30.17 4.82
CA PRO A 104 -29.43 29.91 5.79
C PRO A 104 -30.80 30.40 5.35
N THR A 105 -30.88 31.60 4.75
CA THR A 105 -32.14 32.23 4.30
C THR A 105 -32.89 31.37 3.29
N ALA A 106 -32.17 30.56 2.51
CA ALA A 106 -32.74 29.64 1.52
C ALA A 106 -32.64 28.16 1.94
N GLY A 107 -32.14 27.87 3.14
CA GLY A 107 -31.92 26.50 3.65
C GLY A 107 -31.04 25.63 2.73
N ARG A 108 -30.08 26.22 2.01
CA ARG A 108 -29.38 25.54 0.90
C ARG A 108 -27.93 25.26 1.22
N LEU A 109 -27.58 23.98 1.39
CA LEU A 109 -26.21 23.49 1.44
C LEU A 109 -25.72 23.10 0.04
N THR A 110 -24.60 23.69 -0.37
CA THR A 110 -23.90 23.39 -1.61
C THR A 110 -22.62 22.64 -1.29
N VAL A 111 -22.44 21.49 -1.95
CA VAL A 111 -21.22 20.66 -1.87
C VAL A 111 -20.58 20.66 -3.25
N THR A 112 -19.35 21.14 -3.34
CA THR A 112 -18.60 21.22 -4.60
C THR A 112 -17.42 20.27 -4.56
N ILE A 113 -17.45 19.23 -5.40
CA ILE A 113 -16.34 18.28 -5.53
C ILE A 113 -15.32 18.87 -6.52
N ILE A 114 -14.07 19.03 -6.10
CA ILE A 114 -13.04 19.75 -6.87
C ILE A 114 -12.13 18.76 -7.62
N LYS A 115 -11.39 17.89 -6.90
CA LYS A 115 -10.47 16.90 -7.49
C LYS A 115 -10.13 15.77 -6.52
N ALA A 116 -9.47 14.72 -7.00
CA ALA A 116 -8.87 13.67 -6.18
C ALA A 116 -7.45 13.36 -6.68
N SER A 117 -6.59 12.84 -5.80
CA SER A 117 -5.16 12.60 -6.08
C SER A 117 -4.66 11.31 -5.43
N ASN A 118 -3.67 10.66 -6.06
CA ASN A 118 -3.11 9.37 -5.63
C ASN A 118 -4.17 8.31 -5.35
N LEU A 119 -5.31 8.43 -6.06
CA LEU A 119 -6.36 7.45 -5.94
C LEU A 119 -5.77 6.11 -6.30
N LYS A 120 -5.98 5.15 -5.42
CA LYS A 120 -5.66 3.77 -5.71
C LYS A 120 -6.29 3.43 -7.06
N ALA A 121 -5.48 3.03 -8.03
CA ALA A 121 -5.97 2.55 -9.31
C ALA A 121 -6.92 1.37 -9.05
N MET A 122 -8.19 1.53 -9.39
CA MET A 122 -9.23 0.53 -9.17
C MET A 122 -9.53 -0.30 -10.42
N ASP A 123 -9.09 0.15 -11.60
CA ASP A 123 -9.31 -0.51 -12.89
C ASP A 123 -8.01 -1.13 -13.44
N LEU A 124 -8.16 -2.15 -14.30
CA LEU A 124 -7.07 -3.00 -14.80
C LEU A 124 -6.07 -2.30 -15.73
N THR A 125 -6.43 -1.13 -16.26
CA THR A 125 -5.59 -0.31 -17.14
C THR A 125 -4.52 0.47 -16.36
N GLY A 126 -4.53 0.42 -15.02
CA GLY A 126 -3.67 1.22 -14.16
C GLY A 126 -4.22 2.62 -13.88
N PHE A 127 -5.40 2.95 -14.40
CA PHE A 127 -6.14 4.19 -14.15
C PHE A 127 -7.38 3.91 -13.30
N SER A 128 -8.09 4.96 -12.89
CA SER A 128 -9.42 4.87 -12.29
C SER A 128 -10.41 5.74 -13.07
N ASP A 129 -11.68 5.31 -13.09
CA ASP A 129 -12.83 6.12 -13.51
C ASP A 129 -13.61 6.71 -12.31
N PRO A 130 -13.00 7.58 -11.47
CA PRO A 130 -13.58 7.98 -10.21
C PRO A 130 -14.84 8.83 -10.42
N TYR A 131 -15.82 8.58 -9.56
CA TYR A 131 -16.93 9.49 -9.33
C TYR A 131 -17.21 9.57 -7.83
N VAL A 132 -17.71 10.72 -7.37
CA VAL A 132 -17.99 10.96 -5.96
C VAL A 132 -19.49 10.91 -5.70
N LYS A 133 -19.85 10.26 -4.60
CA LYS A 133 -21.24 10.01 -4.20
C LYS A 133 -21.48 10.66 -2.83
N ALA A 134 -21.99 11.88 -2.82
CA ALA A 134 -22.35 12.58 -1.59
C ALA A 134 -23.71 12.08 -1.07
N SER A 135 -23.79 11.70 0.21
CA SER A 135 -25.04 11.28 0.85
C SER A 135 -25.27 12.10 2.12
N LEU A 136 -26.47 12.67 2.25
CA LEU A 136 -26.92 13.29 3.50
C LEU A 136 -27.45 12.20 4.42
N ILE A 137 -26.89 12.13 5.62
CA ILE A 137 -27.25 11.16 6.65
C ILE A 137 -27.61 11.97 7.91
N SER A 138 -28.70 11.62 8.58
CA SER A 138 -29.11 12.19 9.87
C SER A 138 -29.58 11.03 10.75
N GLU A 139 -29.14 11.02 12.01
CA GLU A 139 -29.48 9.97 13.00
C GLU A 139 -29.26 8.53 12.46
N GLY A 140 -28.14 8.33 11.75
CA GLY A 140 -27.80 7.04 11.14
C GLY A 140 -28.61 6.67 9.90
N ARG A 141 -29.67 7.42 9.56
CA ARG A 141 -30.50 7.17 8.36
C ARG A 141 -30.04 8.03 7.19
N ARG A 142 -29.84 7.40 6.02
CA ARG A 142 -29.56 8.11 4.77
C ARG A 142 -30.83 8.80 4.25
N LEU A 143 -30.79 10.12 4.23
CA LEU A 143 -31.91 10.97 3.78
C LEU A 143 -31.86 11.29 2.29
N LYS A 144 -30.67 11.60 1.75
CA LYS A 144 -30.52 12.00 0.34
C LYS A 144 -29.19 11.55 -0.23
N LYS A 145 -29.14 11.37 -1.55
CA LYS A 145 -27.94 10.96 -2.29
C LYS A 145 -27.82 11.76 -3.58
N ARG A 146 -26.60 12.20 -3.91
CA ARG A 146 -26.22 12.77 -5.20
C ARG A 146 -24.90 12.19 -5.67
N LYS A 147 -24.62 12.28 -6.97
CA LYS A 147 -23.40 11.80 -7.62
C LYS A 147 -22.83 12.89 -8.52
N THR A 148 -21.51 12.95 -8.63
CA THR A 148 -20.83 13.73 -9.67
C THR A 148 -20.87 13.00 -11.01
N SER A 149 -20.44 13.68 -12.07
CA SER A 149 -20.09 13.01 -13.31
C SER A 149 -18.91 12.06 -13.09
N ILE A 150 -18.83 11.07 -13.96
CA ILE A 150 -17.73 10.12 -14.02
C ILE A 150 -16.61 10.78 -14.83
N LYS A 151 -15.40 10.78 -14.30
CA LYS A 151 -14.19 11.15 -15.05
C LYS A 151 -13.52 9.85 -15.48
N LYS A 152 -13.30 9.68 -16.78
CA LYS A 152 -12.77 8.42 -17.34
C LYS A 152 -11.25 8.52 -17.54
N ASN A 153 -10.55 7.40 -17.33
CA ASN A 153 -9.13 7.17 -17.55
C ASN A 153 -8.20 8.18 -16.85
N THR A 154 -8.36 8.35 -15.53
CA THR A 154 -7.57 9.30 -14.73
C THR A 154 -6.56 8.61 -13.80
N LEU A 155 -5.38 9.23 -13.61
CA LEU A 155 -4.32 8.84 -12.67
C LEU A 155 -3.87 10.08 -11.89
#